data_AF-A0A916QX84-F1
#
_entry.id   AF-A0A916QX84-F1
#
_cell.length_a   1.000
_cell.length_b   1.000
_cell.length_c   1.000
_cell.angle_alpha   90.00
_cell.angle_beta   90.00
_cell.angle_gamma   90.00
#
_symmetry.space_group_name_H-M   'P 1'
#
loop_
_entity.id
_entity.type
_entity.pdbx_description
1 polymer ?
#
loop_
_entity_poly.entity_id
_entity_poly.type
_entity_poly.pdbx_seq_one_letter_code
_entity_poly.pdbx_strand_id
1 'polypeptide(L)'
;MWNGKVIQSELRPLVTENHNGELEIAAKLYAIKSITKEAKTAVDALIDVLPYVSQAIILERGDMLLFDNSKCLHGRAAISQTGDRWLQRLFCRRSLMDIRRATDCDNGFVFDIKFLVLE
;
A
#
# COMPACT_ATOMS: atom_id res chain seq x y z
N MET A 1 5.42 3.13 -15.25
CA MET A 1 6.15 2.51 -16.37
C MET A 1 7.50 2.05 -15.87
N TRP A 2 8.00 0.91 -16.36
CA TRP A 2 9.34 0.39 -16.09
C TRP A 2 9.95 -0.06 -17.41
N ASN A 3 11.11 0.50 -17.79
CA ASN A 3 11.71 0.29 -19.12
C ASN A 3 10.73 0.48 -20.29
N GLY A 4 9.88 1.51 -20.24
CA GLY A 4 8.89 1.80 -21.29
C GLY A 4 7.64 0.91 -21.30
N LYS A 5 7.55 -0.11 -20.43
CA LYS A 5 6.35 -0.94 -20.26
C LYS A 5 5.41 -0.35 -19.21
N VAL A 6 4.10 -0.40 -19.46
CA VAL A 6 3.09 -0.10 -18.45
C VAL A 6 2.95 -1.32 -17.54
N ILE A 7 3.49 -1.24 -16.33
CA ILE A 7 3.23 -2.25 -15.31
C ILE A 7 1.74 -2.14 -14.95
N GLN A 8 0.96 -3.12 -15.37
CA GLN A 8 -0.43 -3.28 -14.97
C GLN A 8 -0.50 -4.41 -13.95
N SER A 9 -1.29 -4.22 -12.89
CA SER A 9 -1.68 -5.35 -12.08
C SER A 9 -2.80 -6.11 -12.81
N GLU A 10 -2.93 -7.39 -12.51
CA GLU A 10 -4.20 -8.10 -12.67
C GLU A 10 -5.37 -7.29 -12.09
N LEU A 11 -6.58 -7.58 -12.60
CA LEU A 11 -7.80 -7.16 -11.93
C LEU A 11 -7.86 -7.80 -10.56
N ARG A 12 -7.95 -6.96 -9.52
CA ARG A 12 -8.02 -7.41 -8.14
C ARG A 12 -9.08 -6.64 -7.38
N PRO A 13 -9.81 -7.30 -6.47
CA PRO A 13 -10.68 -6.61 -5.53
C PRO A 13 -9.84 -5.71 -4.61
N LEU A 14 -10.42 -4.57 -4.20
CA LEU A 14 -9.77 -3.66 -3.25
C LEU A 14 -9.86 -4.17 -1.82
N VAL A 15 -10.94 -4.89 -1.51
CA VAL A 15 -11.19 -5.50 -0.20
C VAL A 15 -11.18 -7.02 -0.39
N THR A 16 -10.36 -7.71 0.37
CA THR A 16 -10.25 -9.18 0.37
C THR A 16 -10.47 -9.71 1.77
N GLU A 17 -10.81 -10.99 1.88
CA GLU A 17 -10.81 -11.70 3.16
C GLU A 17 -9.52 -12.52 3.27
N ASN A 18 -8.86 -12.47 4.43
CA ASN A 18 -7.68 -13.29 4.69
C ASN A 18 -8.07 -14.70 5.17
N HIS A 19 -7.07 -15.56 5.38
CA HIS A 19 -7.28 -16.96 5.80
C HIS A 19 -8.01 -17.12 7.16
N ASN A 20 -8.10 -16.04 7.96
CA ASN A 20 -8.80 -16.03 9.24
C ASN A 20 -10.21 -15.45 9.15
N GLY A 21 -10.69 -15.12 7.96
CA GLY A 21 -12.01 -14.51 7.78
C GLY A 21 -12.03 -12.99 8.00
N GLU A 22 -10.88 -12.34 8.13
CA GLU A 22 -10.82 -10.90 8.38
C GLU A 22 -10.66 -10.11 7.08
N LEU A 23 -11.34 -8.96 7.00
CA LEU A 23 -11.21 -8.05 5.87
C LEU A 23 -9.83 -7.37 5.84
N GLU A 24 -9.25 -7.29 4.65
CA GLU A 24 -8.04 -6.57 4.31
C GLU A 24 -8.30 -5.63 3.14
N ILE A 25 -7.55 -4.53 3.07
CA ILE A 25 -7.67 -3.54 2.00
C ILE A 25 -6.33 -3.30 1.31
N ALA A 26 -6.34 -3.30 -0.02
CA ALA A 26 -5.19 -3.02 -0.86
C ALA A 26 -5.55 -1.95 -1.90
N ALA A 27 -5.41 -0.67 -1.53
CA ALA A 27 -5.82 0.45 -2.37
C ALA A 27 -4.71 1.49 -2.53
N LYS A 28 -4.09 1.54 -3.72
CA LYS A 28 -3.24 2.67 -4.15
C LYS A 28 -4.11 3.68 -4.88
N LEU A 29 -4.89 4.45 -4.13
CA LEU A 29 -5.99 5.28 -4.66
C LEU A 29 -5.60 6.19 -5.84
N TYR A 30 -4.37 6.72 -5.85
CA TYR A 30 -3.86 7.56 -6.96
C TYR A 30 -3.56 6.79 -8.26
N ALA A 31 -3.54 5.46 -8.23
CA ALA A 31 -3.15 4.59 -9.34
C ALA A 31 -4.20 3.52 -9.68
N ILE A 32 -5.35 3.51 -9.02
CA ILE A 32 -6.44 2.58 -9.33
C ILE A 32 -7.11 3.00 -10.63
N LYS A 33 -7.35 2.03 -11.51
CA LYS A 33 -8.18 2.18 -12.70
C LYS A 33 -9.43 1.32 -12.57
N SER A 34 -10.57 1.94 -12.37
CA SER A 34 -11.86 1.24 -12.36
C SER A 34 -12.25 0.81 -13.78
N ILE A 35 -12.69 -0.44 -13.92
CA ILE A 35 -13.08 -1.03 -15.21
C ILE A 35 -14.60 -0.99 -15.47
N THR A 36 -15.40 -0.75 -14.44
CA THR A 36 -16.86 -0.58 -14.56
C THR A 36 -17.32 0.72 -13.90
N LYS A 37 -18.55 1.14 -14.20
CA LYS A 37 -19.17 2.31 -13.57
C LYS A 37 -19.37 2.09 -12.07
N GLU A 38 -19.79 0.89 -11.68
CA GLU A 38 -19.99 0.48 -10.29
C GLU A 38 -18.67 0.52 -9.51
N ALA A 39 -17.59 0.00 -10.11
CA ALA A 39 -16.26 0.06 -9.51
C ALA A 39 -15.77 1.50 -9.36
N LYS A 40 -16.08 2.39 -10.30
CA LYS A 40 -15.79 3.82 -10.16
C LYS A 40 -16.57 4.43 -9.00
N THR A 41 -17.89 4.20 -8.93
CA THR A 41 -18.72 4.70 -7.84
C THR A 41 -18.25 4.21 -6.47
N ALA A 42 -17.84 2.94 -6.36
CA ALA A 42 -17.31 2.39 -5.12
C ALA A 42 -15.97 3.04 -4.70
N VAL A 43 -15.07 3.30 -5.66
CA VAL A 43 -13.80 3.98 -5.39
C VAL A 43 -14.03 5.44 -5.00
N ASP A 44 -14.93 6.15 -5.68
CA ASP A 44 -15.28 7.54 -5.35
C ASP A 44 -15.87 7.61 -3.94
N ALA A 45 -16.82 6.75 -3.59
CA ALA A 45 -17.41 6.68 -2.26
C ALA A 45 -16.36 6.36 -1.17
N LEU A 46 -15.41 5.46 -1.47
CA LEU A 46 -14.28 5.20 -0.59
C LEU A 46 -13.43 6.44 -0.38
N ILE A 47 -13.09 7.19 -1.43
CA ILE A 47 -12.28 8.41 -1.34
C ILE A 47 -13.01 9.48 -0.52
N ASP A 48 -14.31 9.66 -0.78
CA ASP A 48 -15.14 10.68 -0.13
C ASP A 48 -15.26 10.47 1.38
N VAL A 49 -15.21 9.23 1.87
CA VAL A 49 -15.30 8.95 3.30
C VAL A 49 -13.98 9.17 4.05
N LEU A 50 -12.82 9.08 3.38
CA LEU A 50 -11.50 9.13 4.04
C LEU A 50 -11.29 10.36 4.93
N PRO A 51 -11.63 11.60 4.52
CA PRO A 51 -11.41 12.77 5.36
C PRO A 51 -12.14 12.69 6.71
N TYR A 52 -13.27 11.99 6.76
CA TYR A 52 -14.11 11.87 7.95
C TYR A 52 -13.67 10.76 8.90
N VAL A 53 -12.99 9.73 8.39
CA VAL A 53 -12.52 8.58 9.17
C VAL A 53 -11.01 8.59 9.42
N SER A 54 -10.27 9.48 8.74
CA SER A 54 -8.83 9.59 8.90
C SER A 54 -8.44 10.21 10.25
N GLN A 55 -7.36 9.69 10.83
CA GLN A 55 -6.74 10.26 12.02
C GLN A 55 -5.40 10.89 11.64
N ALA A 56 -5.21 12.17 11.98
CA ALA A 56 -3.94 12.85 11.83
C ALA A 56 -2.99 12.46 12.97
N ILE A 57 -1.80 11.97 12.62
CA ILE A 57 -0.72 11.67 13.57
C ILE A 57 0.45 12.60 13.25
N ILE A 58 0.85 13.42 14.22
CA ILE A 58 2.05 14.24 14.16
C ILE A 58 3.15 13.46 14.87
N LEU A 59 4.26 13.22 14.17
CA LEU A 59 5.41 12.50 14.71
C LEU A 59 6.48 13.50 15.14
N GLU A 60 6.96 13.33 16.36
CA GLU A 60 8.12 14.03 16.88
C GLU A 60 9.38 13.16 16.83
N ARG A 61 10.53 13.76 17.18
CA ARG A 61 11.79 13.02 17.24
C ARG A 61 11.70 11.94 18.32
N GLY A 62 11.96 10.70 17.92
CA GLY A 62 11.90 9.53 18.81
C GLY A 62 10.60 8.74 18.68
N ASP A 63 9.58 9.31 18.03
CA ASP A 63 8.34 8.58 17.78
C ASP A 63 8.54 7.50 16.73
N MET A 64 7.86 6.37 16.97
CA MET A 64 7.73 5.30 16.01
C MET A 64 6.25 5.02 15.76
N LEU A 65 5.83 5.14 14.50
CA LEU A 65 4.50 4.76 14.06
C LEU A 65 4.56 3.38 13.41
N LEU A 66 3.87 2.41 14.02
CA LEU A 66 3.62 1.10 13.44
C LEU A 66 2.13 0.98 13.09
N PHE A 67 1.82 0.56 11.88
CA PHE A 67 0.46 0.29 11.44
C PHE A 67 0.40 -0.96 10.56
N ASP A 68 -0.74 -1.64 10.60
CA ASP A 68 -1.00 -2.80 9.75
C ASP A 68 -1.43 -2.33 8.36
N ASN A 69 -0.55 -2.52 7.37
CA ASN A 69 -0.81 -2.12 5.98
C ASN A 69 -1.91 -2.97 5.30
N SER A 70 -2.36 -4.07 5.91
CA SER A 70 -3.51 -4.83 5.43
C SER A 70 -4.85 -4.26 5.92
N LYS A 71 -4.85 -3.46 7.00
CA LYS A 71 -6.07 -2.93 7.62
C LYS A 71 -6.22 -1.42 7.48
N CYS A 72 -5.13 -0.71 7.19
CA CYS A 72 -5.09 0.75 7.21
C CYS A 72 -4.58 1.33 5.90
N LEU A 73 -5.28 2.37 5.42
CA LEU A 73 -4.76 3.26 4.38
C LEU A 73 -4.04 4.43 5.05
N HIS A 74 -2.91 4.85 4.46
CA HIS A 74 -2.15 5.98 4.98
C HIS A 74 -1.90 7.00 3.87
N GLY A 75 -1.88 8.27 4.28
CA GLY A 75 -1.57 9.41 3.44
C GLY A 75 -0.78 10.44 4.24
N ARG A 76 -0.54 11.59 3.63
CA ARG A 76 0.11 12.71 4.31
C ARG A 76 -0.48 14.01 3.78
N ALA A 77 -0.75 14.94 4.68
CA ALA A 77 -1.05 16.31 4.31
C ALA A 77 0.12 16.97 3.54
N ALA A 78 -0.16 18.08 2.87
CA ALA A 78 0.87 18.94 2.33
C ALA A 78 1.81 19.41 3.46
N ILE A 79 3.12 19.41 3.20
CA ILE A 79 4.10 19.96 4.13
C ILE A 79 4.18 21.45 3.82
N SER A 80 3.55 22.27 4.65
CA SER A 80 3.46 23.73 4.49
C SER A 80 4.62 24.49 5.11
N GLN A 81 5.41 23.87 5.98
CA GLN A 81 6.52 24.53 6.69
C GLN A 81 7.86 24.26 6.02
N THR A 82 8.69 25.30 5.96
CA THR A 82 10.13 25.20 5.70
C THR A 82 10.80 24.56 6.92
N GLY A 83 11.16 23.28 6.80
CA GLY A 83 11.87 22.52 7.81
C GLY A 83 12.13 21.09 7.34
N ASP A 84 13.22 20.49 7.82
CA ASP A 84 13.64 19.16 7.39
C ASP A 84 12.85 18.07 8.12
N ARG A 85 11.70 17.69 7.56
CA ARG A 85 10.98 16.48 8.00
C ARG A 85 11.74 15.24 7.54
N TRP A 86 12.47 14.62 8.46
CA TRP A 86 13.19 13.38 8.21
C TRP A 86 12.54 12.21 8.94
N LEU A 87 12.04 11.23 8.17
CA LEU A 87 11.57 9.95 8.70
C LEU A 87 12.40 8.81 8.13
N GLN A 88 12.60 7.78 8.95
CA GLN A 88 13.11 6.48 8.52
C GLN A 88 11.93 5.52 8.39
N ARG A 89 11.95 4.67 7.36
CA ARG A 89 10.88 3.69 7.10
C ARG A 89 11.48 2.31 6.91
N LEU A 90 10.83 1.34 7.54
CA LEU A 90 11.13 -0.09 7.42
C LEU A 90 9.84 -0.84 7.07
N PHE A 91 9.97 -1.95 6.35
CA PHE A 91 8.85 -2.83 6.00
C PHE A 91 9.01 -4.15 6.74
N CYS A 92 7.93 -4.63 7.33
CA CYS A 92 7.91 -5.89 8.06
C CYS A 92 6.85 -6.82 7.46
N ARG A 93 7.13 -8.14 7.51
CA ARG A 93 6.14 -9.19 7.28
C ARG A 93 6.28 -10.22 8.40
N ARG A 94 5.18 -10.87 8.77
CA ARG A 94 5.20 -11.99 9.73
C ARG A 94 6.03 -13.18 9.21
N SER A 95 6.03 -13.40 7.90
CA SER A 95 6.84 -14.40 7.21
C SER A 95 7.40 -13.83 5.91
N LEU A 96 8.66 -14.16 5.61
CA LEU A 96 9.29 -13.86 4.33
C LEU A 96 9.21 -15.04 3.35
N MET A 97 8.70 -16.21 3.75
CA MET A 97 8.75 -17.42 2.93
C MET A 97 8.13 -17.24 1.54
N ASP A 98 6.94 -16.61 1.45
CA ASP A 98 6.25 -16.44 0.17
C ASP A 98 7.05 -15.55 -0.79
N ILE A 99 7.61 -14.44 -0.29
CA ILE A 99 8.37 -13.52 -1.13
C ILE A 99 9.74 -14.10 -1.50
N ARG A 100 10.36 -14.87 -0.59
CA ARG A 100 11.59 -15.61 -0.88
C ARG A 100 11.40 -16.61 -2.00
N ARG A 101 10.32 -17.40 -1.95
CA ARG A 101 9.95 -18.35 -3.01
C ARG A 101 9.64 -17.64 -4.33
N ALA A 102 8.92 -16.51 -4.27
CA ALA A 102 8.53 -15.77 -5.47
C ALA A 102 9.72 -15.10 -6.17
N THR A 103 10.77 -14.72 -5.44
CA THR A 103 11.92 -14.00 -5.99
C THR A 103 13.22 -14.80 -6.00
N ASP A 104 13.15 -16.12 -5.75
CA ASP A 104 14.32 -17.00 -5.65
C ASP A 104 15.43 -16.44 -4.74
N CYS A 105 15.03 -15.93 -3.57
CA CYS A 105 15.92 -15.24 -2.63
C CYS A 105 15.97 -15.95 -1.28
N ASP A 106 16.91 -16.87 -1.10
CA ASP A 106 16.91 -17.75 0.07
C ASP A 106 17.27 -17.08 1.38
N ASN A 107 18.24 -16.14 1.40
CA ASN A 107 18.78 -15.56 2.64
C ASN A 107 18.81 -14.02 2.67
N GLY A 108 18.30 -13.36 1.62
CA GLY A 108 18.28 -11.90 1.53
C GLY A 108 17.07 -11.23 2.20
N PHE A 109 17.16 -9.91 2.27
CA PHE A 109 16.08 -8.99 2.65
C PHE A 109 15.76 -7.97 1.54
N VAL A 110 16.36 -8.17 0.37
CA VAL A 110 16.15 -7.36 -0.84
C VAL A 110 15.53 -8.27 -1.88
N PHE A 111 14.35 -7.88 -2.36
CA PHE A 111 13.54 -8.68 -3.27
C PHE A 111 13.38 -7.93 -4.59
N ASP A 112 13.78 -8.57 -5.69
CA ASP A 112 13.75 -7.94 -7.01
C ASP A 112 12.31 -7.91 -7.54
N ILE A 113 11.82 -6.69 -7.80
CA ILE A 113 10.46 -6.42 -8.25
C ILE A 113 10.15 -7.10 -9.59
N LYS A 114 11.16 -7.40 -10.42
CA LYS A 114 10.95 -8.03 -11.74
C LYS A 114 10.27 -9.40 -11.64
N PHE A 115 10.46 -10.10 -10.53
CA PHE A 115 9.81 -11.41 -10.30
C PHE A 115 8.38 -11.29 -9.76
N LEU A 116 7.96 -10.07 -9.38
CA LEU A 116 6.68 -9.80 -8.71
C LEU A 116 5.70 -9.00 -9.57
N VAL A 117 6.14 -8.56 -10.76
CA VAL A 117 5.30 -7.83 -11.72
C VAL A 117 4.88 -8.77 -12.84
N LEU A 118 3.64 -8.59 -13.28
CA LEU A 118 3.15 -9.21 -14.51
C LEU A 118 3.65 -8.36 -15.68
N GLU A 119 4.20 -9.03 -16.71
CA GLU A 119 4.63 -8.37 -17.95
C GLU A 119 3.46 -7.98 -18.86
#